data_AF-A0A7S2A4R2-F1
#
_entry.id   AF-A0A7S2A4R2-F1
#
_cell.length_a   1.000
_cell.length_b   1.000
_cell.length_c   1.000
_cell.angle_alpha   90.00
_cell.angle_beta   90.00
_cell.angle_gamma   90.00
#
_symmetry.space_group_name_H-M   'P 1'
#
loop_
_entity.id
_entity.type
_entity.pdbx_description
1 polymer ?
#
loop_
_entity_poly.entity_id
_entity_poly.type
_entity_poly.pdbx_seq_one_letter_code
_entity_poly.pdbx_strand_id
1 'polypeptide(L)'
;INSAIFNVFGNDFPWQGRGLNELKKVTEEEIDCSVPLMLCSAPGHDVSGRVEAMAREQHKELASVAMGSAEGFTTAEKFVAAASKRGTWVMLKNCHLCTEWLEDTLVKKLQSLGSGTHKDFRIFITSEINPKLPTAILRLSDIIVAEAPTGVKASLSRFFSSISSDRFISPVRNRLYLVLGWVHAVIQERLRFVPAGWTEKYEITEADATHALDVIDALIEDASGGRQNIDPEKLPWDAIRATLCKGIFGGRVTNPQDQQVLDDLVDSAFVGNCFNVGFKLVDADDAPCLPDGSSKEECFAWIDSLPSSTPPTWIGLGASAEEVRAKAIAESILGKVKQVAALQKDE
;
A
#
# COMPACT_ATOMS: atom_id res chain seq x y z
N ILE A 1 4.32 -21.45 15.65
CA ILE A 1 5.67 -20.86 15.49
C ILE A 1 5.89 -19.76 16.52
N ASN A 2 5.05 -18.72 16.57
CA ASN A 2 5.21 -17.59 17.51
C ASN A 2 5.36 -18.04 18.98
N SER A 3 4.48 -18.93 19.46
CA SER A 3 4.60 -19.49 20.82
C SER A 3 5.93 -20.23 21.05
N ALA A 4 6.47 -20.93 20.05
CA ALA A 4 7.76 -21.60 20.19
C ALA A 4 8.92 -20.60 20.28
N ILE A 5 8.87 -19.51 19.50
CA ILE A 5 9.86 -18.42 19.57
C ILE A 5 9.81 -17.77 20.95
N PHE A 6 8.62 -17.40 21.42
CA PHE A 6 8.44 -16.74 22.71
C PHE A 6 8.83 -17.63 23.90
N ASN A 7 8.58 -18.94 23.81
CA ASN A 7 9.01 -19.89 24.83
C ASN A 7 10.55 -19.98 24.95
N VAL A 8 11.28 -19.77 23.86
CA VAL A 8 12.75 -19.88 23.83
C VAL A 8 13.42 -18.55 24.14
N PHE A 9 12.95 -17.46 23.54
CA PHE A 9 13.61 -16.15 23.58
C PHE A 9 12.90 -15.11 24.45
N GLY A 10 11.73 -15.44 25.00
CA GLY A 10 10.88 -14.51 25.75
C GLY A 10 9.92 -13.74 24.84
N ASN A 11 8.93 -13.10 25.46
CA ASN A 11 7.89 -12.34 24.76
C ASN A 11 8.42 -11.06 24.08
N ASP A 12 9.53 -10.51 24.59
CA ASP A 12 10.11 -9.25 24.10
C ASP A 12 11.14 -9.45 22.98
N PHE A 13 11.33 -10.69 22.49
CA PHE A 13 12.29 -10.96 21.41
C PHE A 13 11.79 -10.40 20.07
N PRO A 14 12.54 -9.47 19.42
CA PRO A 14 12.08 -8.74 18.24
C PRO A 14 12.25 -9.56 16.94
N TRP A 15 11.61 -10.73 16.86
CA TRP A 15 11.78 -11.65 15.72
C TRP A 15 11.11 -11.17 14.43
N GLN A 16 10.21 -10.19 14.48
CA GLN A 16 9.47 -9.68 13.33
C GLN A 16 10.28 -8.67 12.49
N GLY A 17 11.55 -8.42 12.87
CA GLY A 17 12.39 -7.41 12.22
C GLY A 17 11.93 -6.00 12.55
N ARG A 18 12.62 -5.02 11.95
CA ARG A 18 12.34 -3.59 12.19
C ARG A 18 11.31 -3.08 11.21
N GLY A 19 10.23 -2.50 11.75
CA GLY A 19 9.16 -1.89 10.98
C GLY A 19 9.34 -0.38 10.83
N LEU A 20 8.50 0.25 10.00
CA LEU A 20 8.47 1.72 9.86
C LEU A 20 8.22 2.45 11.19
N ASN A 21 7.61 1.80 12.18
CA ASN A 21 7.39 2.38 13.51
C ASN A 21 8.70 2.66 14.27
N GLU A 22 9.80 1.99 13.90
CA GLU A 22 11.11 2.17 14.52
C GLU A 22 12.03 3.08 13.70
N LEU A 23 11.54 3.64 12.58
CA LEU A 23 12.33 4.45 11.64
C LEU A 23 13.18 5.51 12.33
N LYS A 24 12.60 6.24 13.29
CA LYS A 24 13.30 7.28 14.06
C LYS A 24 14.41 6.70 14.92
N LYS A 25 14.09 5.69 15.73
CA LYS A 25 15.04 5.02 16.63
C LYS A 25 16.22 4.46 15.84
N VAL A 26 15.94 3.77 14.73
CA VAL A 26 16.96 3.22 13.84
C VAL A 26 17.87 4.33 13.31
N THR A 27 17.27 5.41 12.81
CA THR A 27 18.00 6.55 12.22
C THR A 27 18.94 7.24 13.21
N GLU A 28 18.48 7.43 14.45
CA GLU A 28 19.17 8.23 15.47
C GLU A 28 20.17 7.40 16.28
N GLU A 29 19.80 6.18 16.65
CA GLU A 29 20.51 5.40 17.66
C GLU A 29 21.30 4.22 17.06
N GLU A 30 20.90 3.70 15.90
CA GLU A 30 21.35 2.37 15.45
C GLU A 30 22.17 2.39 14.15
N ILE A 31 22.02 3.42 13.30
CA ILE A 31 22.76 3.51 12.03
C ILE A 31 23.89 4.56 12.05
N ASP A 32 25.03 4.20 11.45
CA ASP A 32 26.17 5.08 11.23
C ASP A 32 25.96 6.00 10.02
N CYS A 33 26.70 7.12 9.96
CA CYS A 33 26.69 8.03 8.83
C CYS A 33 27.11 7.42 7.48
N SER A 34 27.81 6.29 7.51
CA SER A 34 28.28 5.56 6.33
C SER A 34 27.33 4.46 5.86
N VAL A 35 26.31 4.11 6.65
CA VAL A 35 25.35 3.04 6.37
C VAL A 35 24.03 3.66 5.89
N PRO A 36 23.64 3.44 4.62
CA PRO A 36 22.33 3.87 4.14
C PRO A 36 21.21 3.12 4.85
N LEU A 37 20.08 3.80 5.05
CA LEU A 37 18.82 3.17 5.42
C LEU A 37 17.95 2.99 4.18
N MET A 38 17.77 1.74 3.77
CA MET A 38 16.96 1.38 2.61
C MET A 38 15.56 0.99 3.07
N LEU A 39 14.56 1.70 2.55
CA LEU A 39 13.15 1.42 2.76
C LEU A 39 12.61 0.68 1.52
N CYS A 40 12.37 -0.61 1.69
CA CYS A 40 11.84 -1.48 0.65
C CYS A 40 10.34 -1.67 0.84
N SER A 41 9.54 -1.41 -0.18
CA SER A 41 8.08 -1.57 -0.13
C SER A 41 7.57 -2.53 -1.21
N ALA A 42 6.33 -2.98 -1.05
CA ALA A 42 5.63 -3.64 -2.15
C ALA A 42 5.44 -2.69 -3.34
N PRO A 43 5.32 -3.20 -4.57
CA PRO A 43 5.07 -2.37 -5.74
C PRO A 43 3.89 -1.41 -5.56
N GLY A 44 4.05 -0.16 -6.01
CA GLY A 44 3.02 0.88 -5.90
C GLY A 44 2.85 1.50 -4.51
N HIS A 45 3.63 1.10 -3.49
CA HIS A 45 3.59 1.71 -2.17
C HIS A 45 4.79 2.64 -1.95
N ASP A 46 4.57 3.95 -1.90
CA ASP A 46 5.63 4.93 -1.56
C ASP A 46 5.68 5.22 -0.07
N VAL A 47 6.87 5.07 0.51
CA VAL A 47 7.16 5.31 1.93
C VAL A 47 8.03 6.55 2.16
N SER A 48 8.36 7.30 1.10
CA SER A 48 9.20 8.50 1.17
C SER A 48 8.65 9.55 2.14
N GLY A 49 7.33 9.70 2.22
CA GLY A 49 6.67 10.63 3.13
C GLY A 49 6.95 10.35 4.62
N ARG A 50 7.26 9.11 5.01
CA ARG A 50 7.63 8.77 6.40
C ARG A 50 8.97 9.38 6.78
N VAL A 51 9.94 9.34 5.86
CA VAL A 51 11.26 9.96 6.06
C VAL A 51 11.15 11.48 6.09
N GLU A 52 10.33 12.07 5.21
CA GLU A 52 10.08 13.52 5.18
C GLU A 52 9.43 14.03 6.48
N ALA A 53 8.43 13.30 6.99
CA ALA A 53 7.78 13.61 8.25
C ALA A 53 8.78 13.55 9.42
N MET A 54 9.60 12.50 9.48
CA MET A 54 10.65 12.36 10.49
C MET A 54 11.67 13.50 10.41
N ALA A 55 12.16 13.84 9.21
CA ALA A 55 13.11 14.93 9.05
C ALA A 55 12.54 16.27 9.52
N ARG A 56 11.25 16.53 9.24
CA ARG A 56 10.55 17.73 9.71
C ARG A 56 10.42 17.76 11.22
N GLU A 57 10.03 16.65 11.85
CA GLU A 57 9.90 16.52 13.31
C GLU A 57 11.25 16.71 14.01
N GLN A 58 12.33 16.19 13.42
CA GLN A 58 13.69 16.31 13.96
C GLN A 58 14.41 17.61 13.56
N HIS A 59 13.74 18.51 12.85
CA HIS A 59 14.32 19.75 12.32
C HIS A 59 15.63 19.51 11.52
N LYS A 60 15.70 18.40 10.78
CA LYS A 60 16.84 18.03 9.93
C LYS A 60 16.59 18.49 8.49
N GLU A 61 17.61 19.07 7.87
CA GLU A 61 17.57 19.41 6.46
C GLU A 61 17.67 18.13 5.62
N LEU A 62 16.66 17.88 4.79
CA LEU A 62 16.56 16.71 3.91
C LEU A 62 16.52 17.15 2.44
N ALA A 63 17.50 16.72 1.66
CA ALA A 63 17.50 16.88 0.21
C ALA A 63 16.97 15.59 -0.45
N SER A 64 15.85 15.67 -1.17
CA SER A 64 15.25 14.52 -1.85
C SER A 64 15.36 14.61 -3.37
N VAL A 65 15.62 13.49 -4.04
CA VAL A 65 15.66 13.41 -5.51
C VAL A 65 14.97 12.15 -6.00
N ALA A 66 14.14 12.27 -7.03
CA ALA A 66 13.57 11.13 -7.73
C ALA A 66 14.58 10.58 -8.75
N MET A 67 14.83 9.27 -8.68
CA MET A 67 15.76 8.59 -9.57
C MET A 67 15.07 8.15 -10.86
N GLY A 68 15.86 7.82 -11.89
CA GLY A 68 15.36 7.37 -13.20
C GLY A 68 15.59 8.37 -14.34
N SER A 69 16.29 9.49 -14.07
CA SER A 69 16.71 10.45 -15.10
C SER A 69 18.19 10.83 -14.93
N ALA A 70 18.84 11.24 -16.03
CA ALA A 70 20.23 11.67 -16.01
C ALA A 70 20.47 12.90 -15.11
N GLU A 71 19.50 13.81 -15.04
CA GLU A 71 19.52 14.95 -14.11
C GLU A 71 19.40 14.49 -12.66
N GLY A 72 18.53 13.50 -12.40
CA GLY A 72 18.38 12.88 -11.08
C GLY A 72 19.69 12.26 -10.58
N PHE A 73 20.41 11.55 -11.44
CA PHE A 73 21.72 10.96 -11.11
C PHE A 73 22.74 12.04 -10.74
N THR A 74 22.88 13.07 -11.57
CA THR A 74 23.81 14.17 -11.32
C THR A 74 23.48 14.91 -10.02
N THR A 75 22.19 15.10 -9.74
CA THR A 75 21.71 15.77 -8.53
C THR A 75 21.93 14.92 -7.29
N ALA A 76 21.67 13.62 -7.36
CA ALA A 76 21.92 12.67 -6.28
C ALA A 76 23.39 12.69 -5.83
N GLU A 77 24.33 12.65 -6.79
CA GLU A 77 25.76 12.69 -6.49
C GLU A 77 26.19 13.98 -5.79
N LYS A 78 25.64 15.13 -6.25
CA LYS A 78 25.87 16.44 -5.62
C LYS A 78 25.31 16.49 -4.20
N PHE A 79 24.08 16.00 -3.99
CA PHE A 79 23.45 15.96 -2.68
C PHE A 79 24.25 15.11 -1.70
N VAL A 80 24.65 13.89 -2.09
CA VAL A 80 25.47 13.01 -1.24
C VAL A 80 26.83 13.66 -0.92
N ALA A 81 27.49 14.27 -1.90
CA ALA A 81 28.79 14.91 -1.69
C ALA A 81 28.70 16.16 -0.77
N ALA A 82 27.63 16.94 -0.86
CA ALA A 82 27.43 18.11 -0.02
C ALA A 82 27.00 17.70 1.40
N ALA A 83 26.03 16.79 1.50
CA ALA A 83 25.45 16.34 2.76
C ALA A 83 26.46 15.57 3.62
N SER A 84 27.31 14.73 3.02
CA SER A 84 28.38 14.03 3.75
C SER A 84 29.37 14.97 4.44
N LYS A 85 29.56 16.20 3.93
CA LYS A 85 30.40 17.22 4.56
C LYS A 85 29.64 18.07 5.57
N ARG A 86 28.37 18.36 5.30
CA ARG A 86 27.52 19.27 6.10
C ARG A 86 26.79 18.59 7.26
N GLY A 87 26.63 17.27 7.22
CA GLY A 87 25.81 16.54 8.19
C GLY A 87 24.31 16.62 7.95
N THR A 88 23.87 16.88 6.72
CA THR A 88 22.45 16.92 6.36
C THR A 88 21.98 15.58 5.83
N TRP A 89 20.68 15.43 5.56
CA TRP A 89 20.12 14.16 5.10
C TRP A 89 19.87 14.18 3.59
N VAL A 90 19.97 13.00 2.97
CA VAL A 90 19.64 12.81 1.55
C VAL A 90 18.69 11.65 1.40
N MET A 91 17.65 11.81 0.56
CA MET A 91 16.75 10.72 0.18
C MET A 91 16.75 10.51 -1.32
N LEU A 92 17.09 9.30 -1.75
CA LEU A 92 17.01 8.85 -3.13
C LEU A 92 15.70 8.08 -3.32
N LYS A 93 14.80 8.57 -4.15
CA LYS A 93 13.47 7.96 -4.36
C LYS A 93 13.44 7.06 -5.60
N ASN A 94 12.66 5.98 -5.54
CA ASN A 94 12.38 5.09 -6.66
C ASN A 94 13.63 4.42 -7.25
N CYS A 95 14.56 3.99 -6.38
CA CYS A 95 15.86 3.44 -6.80
C CYS A 95 15.78 2.12 -7.58
N HIS A 96 14.67 1.38 -7.48
CA HIS A 96 14.36 0.23 -8.34
C HIS A 96 14.35 0.57 -9.85
N LEU A 97 14.20 1.84 -10.22
CA LEU A 97 14.24 2.32 -11.61
C LEU A 97 15.67 2.53 -12.14
N CYS A 98 16.71 2.45 -11.31
CA CYS A 98 18.08 2.77 -11.69
C CYS A 98 19.12 1.79 -11.10
N THR A 99 18.88 0.49 -11.25
CA THR A 99 19.70 -0.57 -10.64
C THR A 99 21.18 -0.51 -11.04
N GLU A 100 21.47 -0.18 -12.31
CA GLU A 100 22.85 -0.01 -12.80
C GLU A 100 23.58 1.14 -12.09
N TRP A 101 22.92 2.29 -11.91
CA TRP A 101 23.52 3.42 -11.20
C TRP A 101 23.75 3.12 -9.71
N LEU A 102 22.87 2.33 -9.07
CA LEU A 102 23.09 1.87 -7.70
C LEU A 102 24.37 1.03 -7.60
N GLU A 103 24.56 0.09 -8.53
CA GLU A 103 25.71 -0.82 -8.55
C GLU A 103 27.02 -0.09 -8.86
N ASP A 104 27.03 0.74 -9.89
CA ASP A 104 28.26 1.30 -10.41
C ASP A 104 28.68 2.60 -9.74
N THR A 105 27.73 3.42 -9.29
CA THR A 105 28.01 4.77 -8.79
C THR A 105 27.79 4.86 -7.30
N LEU A 106 26.58 4.51 -6.82
CA LEU A 106 26.25 4.69 -5.41
C LEU A 106 27.11 3.80 -4.51
N VAL A 107 27.28 2.52 -4.83
CA VAL A 107 28.14 1.60 -4.05
C VAL A 107 29.56 2.14 -3.92
N LYS A 108 30.18 2.59 -5.03
CA LYS A 108 31.53 3.18 -5.00
C LYS A 108 31.56 4.45 -4.14
N LYS A 109 30.51 5.28 -4.21
CA LYS A 109 30.40 6.50 -3.41
C LYS A 109 30.29 6.17 -1.92
N LEU A 110 29.48 5.20 -1.53
CA LEU A 110 29.32 4.76 -0.15
C LEU A 110 30.62 4.18 0.41
N GLN A 111 31.32 3.35 -0.37
CA GLN A 111 32.62 2.79 0.02
C GLN A 111 33.72 3.86 0.17
N SER A 112 33.57 5.01 -0.50
CA SER A 112 34.48 6.14 -0.34
C SER A 112 34.18 7.00 0.90
N LEU A 113 33.03 6.81 1.55
CA LEU A 113 32.74 7.46 2.83
C LEU A 113 33.67 6.89 3.90
N GLY A 114 34.26 7.77 4.70
CA GLY A 114 35.24 7.37 5.71
C GLY A 114 35.25 8.32 6.89
N SER A 115 36.39 8.45 7.57
CA SER A 115 36.53 9.26 8.78
C SER A 115 36.23 10.75 8.60
N GLY A 116 36.27 11.26 7.36
CA GLY A 116 35.91 12.65 7.03
C GLY A 116 34.41 12.91 6.86
N THR A 117 33.57 11.88 6.95
CA THR A 117 32.12 12.01 6.84
C THR A 117 31.55 12.58 8.13
N HIS A 118 30.64 13.54 8.00
CA HIS A 118 29.96 14.15 9.14
C HIS A 118 29.06 13.13 9.84
N LYS A 119 29.13 13.04 11.17
CA LYS A 119 28.40 12.02 11.96
C LYS A 119 26.87 12.09 11.84
N ASP A 120 26.31 13.28 11.64
CA ASP A 120 24.85 13.48 11.44
C ASP A 120 24.36 13.17 10.01
N PHE A 121 25.27 12.93 9.07
CA PHE A 121 24.88 12.60 7.70
C PHE A 121 24.07 11.29 7.68
N ARG A 122 22.97 11.27 6.93
CA ARG A 122 22.14 10.08 6.71
C ARG A 122 21.73 10.00 5.24
N ILE A 123 21.75 8.78 4.70
CA ILE A 123 21.23 8.49 3.36
C ILE A 123 20.03 7.57 3.50
N PHE A 124 18.91 7.96 2.92
CA PHE A 124 17.72 7.15 2.79
C PHE A 124 17.55 6.72 1.32
N ILE A 125 17.21 5.47 1.10
CA ILE A 125 16.98 4.91 -0.23
C ILE A 125 15.57 4.34 -0.24
N THR A 126 14.67 4.83 -1.09
CA THR A 126 13.35 4.20 -1.27
C THR A 126 13.32 3.36 -2.52
N SER A 127 12.79 2.15 -2.41
CA SER A 127 12.71 1.20 -3.52
C SER A 127 11.54 0.25 -3.35
N GLU A 128 10.95 -0.19 -4.46
CA GLU A 128 10.13 -1.39 -4.45
C GLU A 128 11.03 -2.62 -4.30
N ILE A 129 10.50 -3.70 -3.72
CA ILE A 129 11.17 -5.00 -3.69
C ILE A 129 11.30 -5.50 -5.12
N ASN A 130 12.53 -5.51 -5.64
CA ASN A 130 12.83 -5.88 -7.01
C ASN A 130 14.04 -6.82 -7.07
N PRO A 131 13.96 -7.97 -7.76
CA PRO A 131 15.06 -8.93 -7.86
C PRO A 131 16.29 -8.39 -8.59
N LYS A 132 16.16 -7.29 -9.34
CA LYS A 132 17.27 -6.62 -10.02
C LYS A 132 18.06 -5.68 -9.10
N LEU A 133 17.65 -5.50 -7.85
CA LEU A 133 18.40 -4.67 -6.91
C LEU A 133 19.79 -5.28 -6.67
N PRO A 134 20.87 -4.49 -6.82
CA PRO A 134 22.22 -5.02 -6.66
C PRO A 134 22.46 -5.59 -5.25
N THR A 135 23.02 -6.78 -5.15
CA THR A 135 23.30 -7.39 -3.84
C THR A 135 24.29 -6.54 -3.02
N ALA A 136 25.20 -5.81 -3.68
CA ALA A 136 26.14 -4.93 -3.02
C ALA A 136 25.44 -3.81 -2.23
N ILE A 137 24.42 -3.15 -2.81
CA ILE A 137 23.70 -2.08 -2.09
C ILE A 137 22.86 -2.65 -0.94
N LEU A 138 22.25 -3.82 -1.13
CA LEU A 138 21.50 -4.51 -0.08
C LEU A 138 22.39 -4.90 1.10
N ARG A 139 23.65 -5.28 0.86
CA ARG A 139 24.62 -5.61 1.92
C ARG A 139 25.19 -4.39 2.64
N LEU A 140 25.30 -3.27 1.94
CA LEU A 140 25.83 -2.02 2.52
C LEU A 140 24.78 -1.25 3.32
N SER A 141 23.49 -1.55 3.11
CA SER A 141 22.38 -0.81 3.72
C SER A 141 21.77 -1.59 4.88
N ASP A 142 21.27 -0.86 5.87
CA ASP A 142 20.27 -1.40 6.79
C ASP A 142 18.90 -1.33 6.09
N ILE A 143 18.08 -2.37 6.22
CA ILE A 143 16.85 -2.52 5.42
C ILE A 143 15.62 -2.56 6.32
N ILE A 144 14.70 -1.64 6.09
CA ILE A 144 13.35 -1.68 6.62
C ILE A 144 12.42 -2.12 5.50
N VAL A 145 11.72 -3.24 5.71
CA VAL A 145 10.66 -3.68 4.80
C VAL A 145 9.35 -3.06 5.28
N ALA A 146 8.78 -2.20 4.45
CA ALA A 146 7.50 -1.57 4.67
C ALA A 146 6.39 -2.37 3.99
N GLU A 147 5.64 -3.10 4.80
CA GLU A 147 4.41 -3.73 4.34
C GLU A 147 3.28 -2.69 4.33
N ALA A 148 2.50 -2.67 3.26
CA ALA A 148 1.31 -1.83 3.22
C ALA A 148 0.31 -2.33 4.28
N PRO A 149 -0.33 -1.43 5.05
CA PRO A 149 -1.45 -1.81 5.89
C PRO A 149 -2.50 -2.58 5.09
N THR A 150 -2.84 -3.78 5.54
CA THR A 150 -3.78 -4.69 4.87
C THR A 150 -5.15 -4.67 5.55
N GLY A 151 -6.17 -5.20 4.88
CA GLY A 151 -7.55 -5.18 5.36
C GLY A 151 -8.38 -4.03 4.80
N VAL A 152 -9.69 -4.24 4.79
CA VAL A 152 -10.69 -3.33 4.24
C VAL A 152 -10.65 -1.96 4.90
N LYS A 153 -10.54 -1.92 6.24
CA LYS A 153 -10.40 -0.66 6.99
C LYS A 153 -9.21 0.16 6.51
N ALA A 154 -8.03 -0.46 6.46
CA ALA A 154 -6.81 0.22 6.09
C ALA A 154 -6.84 0.73 4.64
N SER A 155 -7.44 -0.04 3.74
CA SER A 155 -7.66 0.35 2.35
C SER A 155 -8.62 1.55 2.25
N LEU A 156 -9.76 1.50 2.93
CA LEU A 156 -10.74 2.58 2.97
C LEU A 156 -10.16 3.87 3.55
N SER A 157 -9.46 3.79 4.69
CA SER A 157 -8.83 4.96 5.31
C SER A 157 -7.83 5.63 4.36
N ARG A 158 -7.03 4.84 3.63
CA ARG A 158 -6.06 5.35 2.66
C ARG A 158 -6.76 6.01 1.47
N PHE A 159 -7.76 5.33 0.89
CA PHE A 159 -8.54 5.85 -0.21
C PHE A 159 -9.21 7.18 0.16
N PHE A 160 -9.96 7.23 1.27
CA PHE A 160 -10.65 8.45 1.72
C PHE A 160 -9.71 9.59 2.07
N SER A 161 -8.52 9.30 2.60
CA SER A 161 -7.51 10.32 2.90
C SER A 161 -6.91 10.95 1.64
N SER A 162 -6.97 10.26 0.49
CA SER A 162 -6.52 10.80 -0.80
C SER A 162 -7.56 11.71 -1.48
N ILE A 163 -8.83 11.63 -1.07
CA ILE A 163 -9.90 12.43 -1.64
C ILE A 163 -9.82 13.86 -1.09
N SER A 164 -9.74 14.84 -1.99
CA SER A 164 -9.68 16.24 -1.58
C SER A 164 -10.97 16.70 -0.90
N SER A 165 -10.84 17.56 0.12
CA SER A 165 -11.98 17.96 0.97
C SER A 165 -13.07 18.70 0.20
N ASP A 166 -12.71 19.42 -0.86
CA ASP A 166 -13.62 20.12 -1.77
C ASP A 166 -14.44 19.19 -2.65
N ARG A 167 -14.10 17.89 -2.74
CA ARG A 167 -14.88 16.90 -3.50
C ARG A 167 -16.11 16.39 -2.73
N PHE A 168 -16.17 16.58 -1.41
CA PHE A 168 -17.28 16.12 -0.56
C PHE A 168 -18.49 17.07 -0.58
N ILE A 169 -19.02 17.36 -1.77
CA ILE A 169 -20.06 18.39 -1.97
C ILE A 169 -21.50 17.87 -1.85
N SER A 170 -21.72 16.57 -2.02
CA SER A 170 -23.06 15.99 -2.10
C SER A 170 -23.12 14.67 -1.33
N PRO A 171 -24.12 14.46 -0.46
CA PRO A 171 -24.34 13.18 0.23
C PRO A 171 -24.45 12.00 -0.75
N VAL A 172 -25.01 12.22 -1.95
CA VAL A 172 -25.16 11.18 -2.97
C VAL A 172 -23.80 10.73 -3.50
N ARG A 173 -22.92 11.68 -3.80
CA ARG A 173 -21.54 11.38 -4.25
C ARG A 173 -20.74 10.72 -3.14
N ASN A 174 -20.81 11.26 -1.93
CA ASN A 174 -20.11 10.72 -0.76
C ASN A 174 -20.52 9.26 -0.47
N ARG A 175 -21.80 8.92 -0.63
CA ARG A 175 -22.29 7.54 -0.54
C ARG A 175 -21.64 6.66 -1.60
N LEU A 176 -21.61 7.09 -2.85
CA LEU A 176 -20.99 6.33 -3.94
C LEU A 176 -19.47 6.20 -3.76
N TYR A 177 -18.80 7.17 -3.16
CA TYR A 177 -17.38 7.07 -2.82
C TYR A 177 -17.13 5.99 -1.76
N LEU A 178 -18.02 5.85 -0.77
CA LEU A 178 -17.95 4.76 0.21
C LEU A 178 -18.10 3.40 -0.46
N VAL A 179 -19.10 3.27 -1.35
CA VAL A 179 -19.35 2.03 -2.11
C VAL A 179 -18.16 1.69 -3.00
N LEU A 180 -17.61 2.67 -3.74
CA LEU A 180 -16.42 2.49 -4.57
C LEU A 180 -15.20 2.08 -3.74
N GLY A 181 -14.96 2.79 -2.63
CA GLY A 181 -13.85 2.49 -1.72
C GLY A 181 -13.96 1.08 -1.15
N TRP A 182 -15.17 0.62 -0.84
CA TRP A 182 -15.43 -0.75 -0.40
C TRP A 182 -15.12 -1.75 -1.50
N VAL A 183 -15.65 -1.56 -2.72
CA VAL A 183 -15.41 -2.45 -3.86
C VAL A 183 -13.91 -2.56 -4.14
N HIS A 184 -13.19 -1.43 -4.21
CA HIS A 184 -11.74 -1.43 -4.37
C HIS A 184 -11.03 -2.16 -3.24
N ALA A 185 -11.41 -1.92 -1.99
CA ALA A 185 -10.84 -2.61 -0.83
C ALA A 185 -11.07 -4.13 -0.88
N VAL A 186 -12.26 -4.59 -1.28
CA VAL A 186 -12.58 -6.00 -1.45
C VAL A 186 -11.74 -6.61 -2.58
N ILE A 187 -11.62 -5.94 -3.73
CA ILE A 187 -10.77 -6.39 -4.84
C ILE A 187 -9.33 -6.61 -4.36
N GLN A 188 -8.75 -5.61 -3.69
CA GLN A 188 -7.39 -5.67 -3.14
C GLN A 188 -7.23 -6.80 -2.11
N GLU A 189 -8.19 -6.94 -1.21
CA GLU A 189 -8.12 -7.92 -0.14
C GLU A 189 -8.24 -9.35 -0.70
N ARG A 190 -9.08 -9.57 -1.73
CA ARG A 190 -9.18 -10.86 -2.43
C ARG A 190 -7.86 -11.26 -3.11
N LEU A 191 -7.01 -10.33 -3.55
CA LEU A 191 -5.68 -10.64 -4.11
C LEU A 191 -4.74 -11.33 -3.10
N ARG A 192 -4.99 -11.17 -1.80
CA ARG A 192 -4.25 -11.88 -0.74
C ARG A 192 -4.57 -13.38 -0.66
N PHE A 193 -5.69 -13.80 -1.26
CA PHE A 193 -6.23 -15.15 -1.20
C PHE A 193 -6.09 -15.91 -2.53
N VAL A 194 -5.26 -15.46 -3.47
CA VAL A 194 -4.99 -16.20 -4.72
C VAL A 194 -4.50 -17.63 -4.39
N PRO A 195 -5.09 -18.69 -4.99
CA PRO A 195 -6.04 -18.67 -6.12
C PRO A 195 -7.54 -18.64 -5.74
N ALA A 196 -7.90 -18.65 -4.45
CA ALA A 196 -9.29 -18.69 -4.00
C ALA A 196 -10.02 -17.34 -4.14
N GLY A 197 -9.31 -16.22 -3.94
CA GLY A 197 -9.88 -14.88 -4.12
C GLY A 197 -9.94 -14.43 -5.58
N TRP A 198 -8.89 -14.73 -6.34
CA TRP A 198 -8.76 -14.52 -7.77
C TRP A 198 -7.94 -15.65 -8.34
N THR A 199 -8.14 -16.02 -9.60
CA THR A 199 -7.33 -17.03 -10.27
C THR A 199 -5.91 -16.52 -10.52
N GLU A 200 -5.77 -15.24 -10.86
CA GLU A 200 -4.50 -14.58 -11.16
C GLU A 200 -4.21 -13.38 -10.24
N LYS A 201 -2.95 -12.93 -10.20
CA LYS A 201 -2.57 -11.70 -9.49
C LYS A 201 -2.70 -10.51 -10.43
N TYR A 202 -3.79 -9.75 -10.29
CA TYR A 202 -4.02 -8.52 -11.04
C TYR A 202 -3.38 -7.30 -10.36
N GLU A 203 -2.86 -6.37 -11.17
CA GLU A 203 -2.27 -5.11 -10.70
C GLU A 203 -3.30 -3.98 -10.70
N ILE A 204 -4.29 -4.07 -9.83
CA ILE A 204 -5.25 -2.98 -9.60
C ILE A 204 -4.66 -2.09 -8.49
N THR A 205 -4.67 -0.77 -8.68
CA THR A 205 -3.96 0.19 -7.82
C THR A 205 -4.89 1.30 -7.31
N GLU A 206 -4.42 2.13 -6.38
CA GLU A 206 -5.17 3.31 -5.91
C GLU A 206 -5.45 4.32 -7.03
N ALA A 207 -4.60 4.36 -8.06
CA ALA A 207 -4.81 5.23 -9.22
C ALA A 207 -6.08 4.83 -9.99
N ASP A 208 -6.40 3.54 -10.03
CA ASP A 208 -7.62 3.03 -10.67
C ASP A 208 -8.86 3.43 -9.89
N ALA A 209 -8.81 3.33 -8.56
CA ALA A 209 -9.89 3.79 -7.69
C ALA A 209 -10.09 5.32 -7.78
N THR A 210 -9.01 6.08 -7.89
CA THR A 210 -9.07 7.54 -8.09
C THR A 210 -9.67 7.88 -9.46
N HIS A 211 -9.26 7.18 -10.51
CA HIS A 211 -9.84 7.35 -11.83
C HIS A 211 -11.33 6.96 -11.85
N ALA A 212 -11.72 5.92 -11.11
CA ALA A 212 -13.12 5.55 -10.94
C ALA A 212 -13.95 6.65 -10.27
N LEU A 213 -13.39 7.37 -9.29
CA LEU A 213 -14.07 8.56 -8.71
C LEU A 213 -14.34 9.61 -9.77
N ASP A 214 -13.32 9.96 -10.58
CA ASP A 214 -13.45 10.98 -11.63
C ASP A 214 -14.53 10.61 -12.66
N VAL A 215 -14.59 9.33 -13.04
CA VAL A 215 -15.60 8.84 -13.98
C VAL A 215 -17.00 8.85 -13.37
N ILE A 216 -17.15 8.43 -12.11
CA ILE A 216 -18.44 8.51 -11.41
C ILE A 216 -18.90 9.96 -11.31
N ASP A 217 -18.01 10.89 -10.95
CA ASP A 217 -18.30 12.32 -10.90
C ASP A 217 -18.82 12.85 -12.25
N ALA A 218 -18.14 12.51 -13.34
CA ALA A 218 -18.52 12.91 -14.70
C ALA A 218 -19.89 12.34 -15.11
N LEU A 219 -20.16 11.06 -14.83
CA LEU A 219 -21.44 10.42 -15.13
C LEU A 219 -22.59 11.05 -14.32
N ILE A 220 -22.34 11.43 -13.06
CA ILE A 220 -23.33 12.11 -12.23
C ILE A 220 -23.60 13.52 -12.74
N GLU A 221 -22.56 14.26 -13.12
CA GLU A 221 -22.69 15.63 -13.64
C GLU A 221 -23.49 15.69 -14.94
N ASP A 222 -23.23 14.76 -15.86
CA ASP A 222 -24.00 14.60 -17.10
C ASP A 222 -25.48 14.29 -16.81
N ALA A 223 -25.73 13.31 -15.93
CA ALA A 223 -27.09 12.92 -15.55
C ALA A 223 -27.85 14.00 -14.74
N SER A 224 -27.15 14.81 -13.95
CA SER A 224 -27.77 15.85 -13.12
C SER A 224 -28.02 17.15 -13.88
N GLY A 225 -27.44 17.32 -15.08
CA GLY A 225 -27.51 18.55 -15.85
C GLY A 225 -26.93 19.76 -15.10
N GLY A 226 -25.85 19.54 -14.33
CA GLY A 226 -25.20 20.57 -13.52
C GLY A 226 -25.86 20.86 -12.17
N ARG A 227 -26.86 20.09 -11.75
CA ARG A 227 -27.44 20.19 -10.39
C ARG A 227 -26.55 19.48 -9.38
N GLN A 228 -26.42 20.06 -8.19
CA GLN A 228 -25.60 19.47 -7.12
C GLN A 228 -26.23 18.21 -6.50
N ASN A 229 -27.56 18.09 -6.54
CA ASN A 229 -28.29 16.93 -6.02
C ASN A 229 -29.04 16.24 -7.15
N ILE A 230 -28.87 14.91 -7.21
CA ILE A 230 -29.58 14.02 -8.10
C ILE A 230 -30.34 13.00 -7.24
N ASP A 231 -31.53 12.63 -7.69
CA ASP A 231 -32.30 11.55 -7.09
C ASP A 231 -31.57 10.21 -7.32
N PRO A 232 -31.29 9.40 -6.29
CA PRO A 232 -30.66 8.10 -6.44
C PRO A 232 -31.27 7.18 -7.50
N GLU A 233 -32.59 7.26 -7.72
CA GLU A 233 -33.27 6.47 -8.75
C GLU A 233 -32.90 6.89 -10.19
N LYS A 234 -32.42 8.13 -10.37
CA LYS A 234 -32.03 8.70 -11.66
C LYS A 234 -30.54 8.58 -11.95
N LEU A 235 -29.77 7.99 -11.04
CA LEU A 235 -28.35 7.73 -11.28
C LEU A 235 -28.19 6.78 -12.47
N PRO A 236 -27.18 7.00 -13.33
CA PRO A 236 -26.93 6.17 -14.51
C PRO A 236 -26.25 4.85 -14.10
N TRP A 237 -26.97 4.01 -13.35
CA TRP A 237 -26.44 2.81 -12.72
C TRP A 237 -25.78 1.85 -13.71
N ASP A 238 -26.39 1.62 -14.87
CA ASP A 238 -25.83 0.74 -15.91
C ASP A 238 -24.50 1.29 -16.45
N ALA A 239 -24.39 2.60 -16.64
CA ALA A 239 -23.16 3.23 -17.11
C ALA A 239 -22.04 3.16 -16.06
N ILE A 240 -22.39 3.39 -14.79
CA ILE A 240 -21.45 3.27 -13.66
C ILE A 240 -20.92 1.83 -13.61
N ARG A 241 -21.80 0.84 -13.53
CA ARG A 241 -21.40 -0.58 -13.44
C ARG A 241 -20.60 -1.02 -14.66
N ALA A 242 -21.08 -0.72 -15.87
CA ALA A 242 -20.37 -1.09 -17.10
C ALA A 242 -18.95 -0.48 -17.14
N THR A 243 -18.78 0.76 -16.70
CA THR A 243 -17.48 1.43 -16.72
C THR A 243 -16.53 0.87 -15.65
N LEU A 244 -17.03 0.57 -14.45
CA LEU A 244 -16.22 -0.07 -13.40
C LEU A 244 -15.81 -1.50 -13.80
N CYS A 245 -16.77 -2.29 -14.27
CA CYS A 245 -16.57 -3.69 -14.63
C CYS A 245 -15.71 -3.88 -15.87
N LYS A 246 -15.90 -3.08 -16.92
CA LYS A 246 -15.23 -3.30 -18.22
C LYS A 246 -14.11 -2.31 -18.50
N GLY A 247 -14.26 -1.08 -18.03
CA GLY A 247 -13.34 0.01 -18.34
C GLY A 247 -12.17 0.07 -17.36
N ILE A 248 -12.47 0.13 -16.07
CA ILE A 248 -11.48 0.47 -15.05
C ILE A 248 -10.86 -0.77 -14.41
N PHE A 249 -11.66 -1.57 -13.70
CA PHE A 249 -11.15 -2.73 -12.98
C PHE A 249 -10.98 -3.93 -13.91
N GLY A 250 -12.00 -4.27 -14.72
CA GLY A 250 -11.91 -5.44 -15.60
C GLY A 250 -11.03 -5.25 -16.83
N GLY A 251 -10.56 -4.03 -17.12
CA GLY A 251 -9.54 -3.81 -18.15
C GLY A 251 -8.23 -4.59 -17.90
N ARG A 252 -7.99 -5.01 -16.65
CA ARG A 252 -6.85 -5.87 -16.27
C ARG A 252 -7.22 -7.33 -16.04
N VAL A 253 -8.51 -7.65 -15.96
CA VAL A 253 -8.97 -9.00 -15.64
C VAL A 253 -9.03 -9.81 -16.93
N THR A 254 -8.19 -10.84 -17.00
CA THR A 254 -7.99 -11.68 -18.18
C THR A 254 -8.83 -12.96 -18.13
N ASN A 255 -9.18 -13.42 -16.93
CA ASN A 255 -9.89 -14.67 -16.71
C ASN A 255 -11.41 -14.42 -16.67
N PRO A 256 -12.24 -15.13 -17.47
CA PRO A 256 -13.69 -14.94 -17.47
C PRO A 256 -14.40 -15.22 -16.14
N GLN A 257 -13.89 -16.16 -15.33
CA GLN A 257 -14.46 -16.46 -14.01
C GLN A 257 -14.16 -15.33 -13.02
N ASP A 258 -12.94 -14.79 -13.08
CA ASP A 258 -12.55 -13.62 -12.31
C ASP A 258 -13.38 -12.38 -12.74
N GLN A 259 -13.65 -12.23 -14.04
CA GLN A 259 -14.53 -11.16 -14.52
C GLN A 259 -15.94 -11.29 -13.94
N GLN A 260 -16.50 -12.51 -13.86
CA GLN A 260 -17.81 -12.71 -13.23
C GLN A 260 -17.80 -12.31 -11.74
N VAL A 261 -16.72 -12.63 -11.01
CA VAL A 261 -16.57 -12.21 -9.60
C VAL A 261 -16.53 -10.69 -9.48
N LEU A 262 -15.82 -10.00 -10.38
CA LEU A 262 -15.80 -8.54 -10.42
C LEU A 262 -17.20 -7.97 -10.72
N ASP A 263 -17.88 -8.54 -11.71
CA ASP A 263 -19.22 -8.12 -12.13
C ASP A 263 -20.20 -8.28 -10.95
N ASP A 264 -20.23 -9.44 -10.29
CA ASP A 264 -21.10 -9.70 -9.13
C ASP A 264 -20.82 -8.73 -7.97
N LEU A 265 -19.55 -8.42 -7.70
CA LEU A 265 -19.15 -7.48 -6.65
C LEU A 265 -19.64 -6.06 -6.94
N VAL A 266 -19.49 -5.59 -8.18
CA VAL A 266 -19.91 -4.25 -8.58
C VAL A 266 -21.43 -4.18 -8.67
N ASP A 267 -22.07 -5.18 -9.27
CA ASP A 267 -23.51 -5.24 -9.48
C ASP A 267 -24.30 -5.36 -8.17
N SER A 268 -23.76 -6.04 -7.16
CA SER A 268 -24.39 -6.12 -5.83
C SER A 268 -24.21 -4.84 -5.00
N ALA A 269 -23.11 -4.11 -5.20
CA ALA A 269 -22.80 -2.92 -4.42
C ALA A 269 -23.40 -1.62 -5.02
N PHE A 270 -23.35 -1.46 -6.35
CA PHE A 270 -23.83 -0.28 -7.07
C PHE A 270 -25.30 -0.43 -7.49
N VAL A 271 -26.18 -0.37 -6.51
CA VAL A 271 -27.65 -0.43 -6.66
C VAL A 271 -28.33 0.72 -5.94
N GLY A 272 -29.54 1.11 -6.38
CA GLY A 272 -30.33 2.14 -5.70
C GLY A 272 -30.58 1.86 -4.22
N ASN A 273 -30.63 0.58 -3.84
CA ASN A 273 -30.79 0.17 -2.44
C ASN A 273 -29.61 0.54 -1.53
N CYS A 274 -28.44 0.92 -2.07
CA CYS A 274 -27.29 1.34 -1.24
C CYS A 274 -27.55 2.63 -0.46
N PHE A 275 -28.63 3.34 -0.78
CA PHE A 275 -29.13 4.50 -0.03
C PHE A 275 -30.12 4.15 1.08
N ASN A 276 -30.54 2.89 1.18
CA ASN A 276 -31.47 2.44 2.22
C ASN A 276 -30.76 2.28 3.56
N VAL A 277 -31.49 2.58 4.64
CA VAL A 277 -31.03 2.36 6.02
C VAL A 277 -30.68 0.89 6.23
N GLY A 278 -29.51 0.63 6.82
CA GLY A 278 -29.06 -0.73 7.11
C GLY A 278 -28.64 -1.55 5.88
N PHE A 279 -28.37 -0.90 4.74
CA PHE A 279 -27.85 -1.61 3.56
C PHE A 279 -26.52 -2.31 3.87
N LYS A 280 -26.47 -3.61 3.62
CA LYS A 280 -25.26 -4.43 3.75
C LYS A 280 -24.51 -4.44 2.42
N LEU A 281 -23.20 -4.20 2.46
CA LEU A 281 -22.33 -4.20 1.28
C LEU A 281 -22.01 -5.60 0.75
N VAL A 282 -22.32 -6.63 1.53
CA VAL A 282 -22.10 -8.04 1.21
C VAL A 282 -23.13 -8.86 1.97
N ASP A 283 -23.60 -9.94 1.36
CA ASP A 283 -24.56 -10.85 1.97
C ASP A 283 -23.86 -11.78 2.98
N ALA A 284 -23.54 -11.23 4.15
CA ALA A 284 -23.01 -11.95 5.29
C ALA A 284 -23.67 -11.51 6.60
N ASP A 285 -23.75 -12.41 7.57
CA ASP A 285 -24.34 -12.12 8.87
C ASP A 285 -23.54 -11.06 9.64
N ASP A 286 -22.21 -11.09 9.49
CA ASP A 286 -21.26 -10.16 10.11
C ASP A 286 -20.89 -8.97 9.22
N ALA A 287 -21.57 -8.78 8.07
CA ALA A 287 -21.32 -7.69 7.15
C ALA A 287 -21.57 -6.31 7.81
N PRO A 288 -20.71 -5.31 7.54
CA PRO A 288 -20.95 -3.96 8.01
C PRO A 288 -22.07 -3.34 7.18
N CYS A 289 -22.98 -2.64 7.86
CA CYS A 289 -23.98 -1.80 7.19
C CYS A 289 -23.37 -0.44 6.88
N LEU A 290 -23.72 0.15 5.73
CA LEU A 290 -23.37 1.53 5.42
C LEU A 290 -23.93 2.50 6.48
N PRO A 291 -23.26 3.63 6.76
CA PRO A 291 -23.73 4.61 7.74
C PRO A 291 -25.05 5.24 7.27
N ASP A 292 -25.95 5.62 8.17
CA ASP A 292 -27.23 6.24 7.75
C ASP A 292 -26.99 7.59 7.04
N GLY A 293 -26.04 8.36 7.56
CA GLY A 293 -25.58 9.61 6.96
C GLY A 293 -24.49 9.42 5.90
N SER A 294 -24.21 10.49 5.15
CA SER A 294 -23.18 10.51 4.11
C SER A 294 -22.45 11.86 4.05
N SER A 295 -22.44 12.60 5.17
CA SER A 295 -21.48 13.70 5.32
C SER A 295 -20.06 13.14 5.34
N LYS A 296 -19.08 14.00 5.06
CA LYS A 296 -17.67 13.61 5.12
C LYS A 296 -17.34 13.01 6.49
N GLU A 297 -17.74 13.68 7.56
CA GLU A 297 -17.46 13.29 8.95
C GLU A 297 -18.07 11.93 9.29
N GLU A 298 -19.30 11.65 8.84
CA GLU A 298 -19.95 10.35 9.05
C GLU A 298 -19.26 9.23 8.26
N CYS A 299 -18.80 9.51 7.03
CA CYS A 299 -18.03 8.55 6.24
C CYS A 299 -16.73 8.16 6.96
N PHE A 300 -15.96 9.16 7.44
CA PHE A 300 -14.73 8.90 8.20
C PHE A 300 -14.99 8.16 9.52
N ALA A 301 -16.00 8.58 10.28
CA ALA A 301 -16.37 7.92 11.54
C ALA A 301 -16.78 6.46 11.33
N TRP A 302 -17.50 6.17 10.25
CA TRP A 302 -17.86 4.80 9.89
C TRP A 302 -16.63 3.95 9.56
N ILE A 303 -15.71 4.47 8.73
CA ILE A 303 -14.45 3.77 8.41
C ILE A 303 -13.65 3.48 9.69
N ASP A 304 -13.55 4.45 10.59
CA ASP A 304 -12.82 4.29 11.86
C ASP A 304 -13.46 3.26 12.80
N SER A 305 -14.77 3.05 12.70
CA SER A 305 -15.50 2.05 13.48
C SER A 305 -15.26 0.59 13.03
N LEU A 306 -14.75 0.39 11.80
CA LEU A 306 -14.48 -0.94 11.27
C LEU A 306 -13.39 -1.68 12.07
N PRO A 307 -13.42 -3.02 12.15
CA PRO A 307 -12.36 -3.80 12.74
C PRO A 307 -11.08 -3.72 11.91
N SER A 308 -9.92 -3.85 12.57
CA SER A 308 -8.62 -3.88 11.88
C SER A 308 -8.39 -5.18 11.10
N SER A 309 -9.03 -6.28 11.52
CA SER A 309 -9.02 -7.56 10.80
C SER A 309 -10.28 -7.65 9.94
N THR A 310 -10.10 -8.04 8.67
CA THR A 310 -11.20 -8.25 7.73
C THR A 310 -11.63 -9.71 7.74
N PRO A 311 -12.88 -10.03 8.13
CA PRO A 311 -13.43 -11.36 7.98
C PRO A 311 -13.46 -11.81 6.51
N PRO A 312 -13.12 -13.07 6.18
CA PRO A 312 -13.19 -13.56 4.79
C PRO A 312 -14.59 -13.47 4.17
N THR A 313 -15.63 -13.53 4.99
CA THR A 313 -17.03 -13.35 4.57
C THR A 313 -17.28 -11.98 3.96
N TRP A 314 -16.57 -10.94 4.43
CA TRP A 314 -16.72 -9.58 3.90
C TRP A 314 -16.27 -9.45 2.45
N ILE A 315 -15.35 -10.30 2.03
CA ILE A 315 -14.80 -10.32 0.68
C ILE A 315 -15.43 -11.43 -0.17
N GLY A 316 -16.53 -12.03 0.27
CA GLY A 316 -17.24 -13.08 -0.47
C GLY A 316 -16.50 -14.43 -0.50
N LEU A 317 -15.67 -14.71 0.50
CA LEU A 317 -15.03 -16.02 0.70
C LEU A 317 -15.62 -16.74 1.92
N GLY A 318 -15.52 -18.07 1.92
CA GLY A 318 -15.92 -18.87 3.08
C GLY A 318 -15.08 -18.54 4.32
N ALA A 319 -15.66 -18.67 5.51
CA ALA A 319 -14.99 -18.37 6.78
C ALA A 319 -13.66 -19.12 6.99
N SER A 320 -13.49 -20.30 6.38
CA SER A 320 -12.27 -21.09 6.42
C SER A 320 -11.14 -20.60 5.49
N ALA A 321 -11.36 -19.57 4.68
CA ALA A 321 -10.36 -19.11 3.70
C ALA A 321 -9.06 -18.63 4.35
N GLU A 322 -9.13 -17.98 5.52
CA GLU A 322 -7.92 -17.61 6.27
C GLU A 322 -7.19 -18.83 6.82
N GLU A 323 -7.88 -19.89 7.23
CA GLU A 323 -7.23 -21.13 7.67
C GLU A 323 -6.47 -21.80 6.51
N VAL A 324 -7.08 -21.86 5.33
CA VAL A 324 -6.46 -22.38 4.11
C VAL A 324 -5.24 -21.55 3.73
N ARG A 325 -5.36 -20.21 3.77
CA ARG A 325 -4.26 -19.29 3.50
C ARG A 325 -3.12 -19.45 4.51
N ALA A 326 -3.44 -19.52 5.81
CA ALA A 326 -2.47 -19.72 6.87
C ALA A 326 -1.72 -21.05 6.71
N LYS A 327 -2.41 -22.12 6.30
CA LYS A 327 -1.80 -23.41 6.00
C LYS A 327 -0.83 -23.31 4.82
N ALA A 328 -1.22 -22.67 3.72
CA ALA A 328 -0.35 -22.48 2.56
C ALA A 328 0.92 -21.66 2.90
N ILE A 329 0.77 -20.62 3.73
CA ILE A 329 1.90 -19.84 4.25
C ILE A 329 2.82 -20.73 5.11
N ALA A 330 2.24 -21.55 6.00
CA ALA A 330 3.02 -22.46 6.84
C ALA A 330 3.81 -23.50 6.01
N GLU A 331 3.21 -24.05 4.96
CA GLU A 331 3.87 -24.97 4.03
C GLU A 331 5.02 -24.26 3.26
N SER A 332 4.81 -23.02 2.81
CA SER A 332 5.84 -22.21 2.17
C SER A 332 7.02 -21.94 3.11
N ILE A 333 6.75 -21.55 4.37
CA ILE A 333 7.77 -21.34 5.39
C ILE A 333 8.55 -22.63 5.64
N LEU A 334 7.87 -23.77 5.77
CA LEU A 334 8.52 -25.06 5.98
C LEU A 334 9.43 -25.43 4.80
N GLY A 335 9.02 -25.15 3.57
CA GLY A 335 9.85 -25.33 2.38
C GLY A 335 11.13 -24.50 2.45
N LYS A 336 11.03 -23.21 2.78
CA LYS A 336 12.19 -22.32 2.93
C LYS A 336 13.13 -22.77 4.05
N VAL A 337 12.60 -23.18 5.20
CA VAL A 337 13.41 -23.71 6.31
C VAL A 337 14.19 -24.96 5.90
N LYS A 338 13.55 -25.88 5.17
CA LYS A 338 14.24 -27.08 4.64
C LYS A 338 15.37 -26.73 3.68
N GLN A 339 15.16 -25.74 2.82
CA GLN A 339 16.19 -25.28 1.88
C GLN A 339 17.40 -24.70 2.62
N VAL A 340 17.18 -23.82 3.60
CA VAL A 340 18.26 -23.26 4.43
C VAL A 340 18.98 -24.34 5.22
N ALA A 341 18.25 -25.28 5.81
CA ALA A 341 18.83 -26.39 6.57
C ALA A 341 19.64 -27.36 5.70
N ALA A 342 19.29 -27.52 4.43
CA ALA A 342 20.08 -28.31 3.48
C ALA A 342 21.42 -27.63 3.17
N LEU A 343 21.40 -26.32 2.92
CA LEU A 343 22.61 -25.53 2.66
C LEU A 343 23.60 -25.55 3.84
N GLN A 344 23.10 -25.60 5.08
CA GLN A 344 23.94 -25.69 6.28
C GLN A 344 24.55 -27.08 6.52
N LYS A 345 24.05 -28.13 5.87
CA LYS A 345 24.61 -29.49 5.97
C LYS A 345 25.69 -29.78 4.94
N ASP A 346 25.75 -28.95 3.89
CA ASP A 346 26.74 -29.06 2.81
C ASP A 346 28.00 -28.20 3.07
N GLU A 347 28.06 -27.48 4.21
CA GLU A 347 29.25 -26.79 4.77
C GLU A 347 29.93 -27.62 5.88
#